data_AF-A0A231P7S1-F1
#
_entry.id   AF-A0A231P7S1-F1
#
_cell.length_a   1.000
_cell.length_b   1.000
_cell.length_c   1.000
_cell.angle_alpha   90.00
_cell.angle_beta   90.00
_cell.angle_gamma   90.00
#
_symmetry.space_group_name_H-M   'P 1'
#
loop_
_entity.id
_entity.type
_entity.pdbx_description
1 polymer ?
#
loop_
_entity_poly.entity_id
_entity_poly.type
_entity_poly.pdbx_seq_one_letter_code
_entity_poly.pdbx_strand_id
1 'polypeptide(L)'
;MIIRRTKYADDDSSFTADRSYGVLGVSRYEGRLMALVRDDHRLPVWTELSDFEVDDPELHAGWRVDASLPDEGILQFLAGYRELVEDSEHYDALLEREPGALAVFEDRWRENHGPLELPATDDFMSNFGVEPTAADGGDDPHDSRERGRVFIEGSDGHAVALKWDAPARRLACTWTHGDRTVAELTFPDTSRLSIRASAEASGFDVHHTGTPGRRVTWIQVYPYLSVADL
;
A
#
# COMPACT_ATOMS: atom_id res chain seq x y z
N MET A 1 10.84 -0.14 -1.22
CA MET A 1 12.04 0.61 -0.84
C MET A 1 11.60 1.69 0.11
N ILE A 2 12.17 1.67 1.30
CA ILE A 2 11.87 2.58 2.39
C ILE A 2 13.19 3.16 2.90
N ILE A 3 13.22 4.48 3.08
CA ILE A 3 14.38 5.22 3.57
C ILE A 3 14.02 5.95 4.85
N ARG A 4 14.93 6.05 5.81
CA ARG A 4 14.72 6.73 7.08
C ARG A 4 15.63 7.92 7.23
N ARG A 5 15.05 9.05 7.63
CA ARG A 5 15.77 10.31 7.78
C ARG A 5 16.78 10.20 8.93
N THR A 6 18.05 10.45 8.64
CA THR A 6 19.09 10.50 9.67
C THR A 6 19.03 11.82 10.43
N LYS A 7 19.47 11.81 11.69
CA LYS A 7 19.32 12.91 12.66
C LYS A 7 20.11 14.20 12.35
N TYR A 8 20.82 14.28 11.22
CA TYR A 8 21.88 15.26 11.00
C TYR A 8 21.56 16.39 10.03
N ALA A 9 20.32 16.54 9.57
CA ALA A 9 19.96 17.58 8.62
C ALA A 9 19.21 18.73 9.28
N ASP A 10 19.54 19.97 8.87
CA ASP A 10 19.07 21.26 9.40
C ASP A 10 17.56 21.31 9.74
N ASP A 11 17.24 22.16 10.73
CA ASP A 11 15.89 22.45 11.28
C ASP A 11 14.84 22.96 10.25
N ASP A 12 15.24 23.16 8.99
CA ASP A 12 14.37 23.63 7.89
C ASP A 12 14.04 22.52 6.88
N SER A 13 14.10 21.25 7.31
CA SER A 13 13.81 20.11 6.43
C SER A 13 12.36 19.66 6.54
N SER A 14 11.70 19.39 5.41
CA SER A 14 10.36 18.80 5.34
C SER A 14 10.30 17.32 5.76
N PHE A 15 11.34 16.85 6.47
CA PHE A 15 11.52 15.48 6.93
C PHE A 15 11.82 15.42 8.43
N THR A 16 10.94 14.74 9.15
CA THR A 16 11.08 14.40 10.57
C THR A 16 12.20 13.36 10.75
N ALA A 17 13.13 13.62 11.66
CA ALA A 17 14.20 12.69 12.02
C ALA A 17 13.65 11.34 12.51
N ASP A 18 14.35 10.25 12.20
CA ASP A 18 14.00 8.87 12.54
C ASP A 18 12.65 8.37 11.96
N ARG A 19 12.01 9.15 11.08
CA ARG A 19 10.84 8.73 10.33
C ARG A 19 11.24 8.04 9.03
N SER A 20 10.54 6.96 8.71
CA SER A 20 10.69 6.22 7.46
C SER A 20 9.74 6.73 6.37
N TYR A 21 10.21 6.76 5.13
CA TYR A 21 9.55 7.32 3.96
C TYR A 21 9.57 6.31 2.81
N GLY A 22 8.42 6.10 2.20
CA GLY A 22 8.28 5.27 1.00
C GLY A 22 8.84 5.98 -0.22
N VAL A 23 9.74 5.31 -0.94
CA VAL A 23 10.33 5.84 -2.18
C VAL A 23 9.50 5.42 -3.39
N LEU A 24 9.26 6.35 -4.31
CA LEU A 24 8.49 6.13 -5.54
C LEU A 24 9.31 6.25 -6.82
N GLY A 25 10.51 6.82 -6.73
CA GLY A 25 11.45 6.90 -7.82
C GLY A 25 12.86 7.12 -7.32
N VAL A 26 13.83 6.72 -8.13
CA VAL A 26 15.25 6.95 -7.90
C VAL A 26 15.82 7.54 -9.18
N SER A 27 16.61 8.59 -9.04
CA SER A 27 17.32 9.17 -10.18
C SER A 27 18.80 9.32 -9.87
N ARG A 28 19.61 9.44 -10.92
CA ARG A 28 20.97 9.96 -10.81
C ARG A 28 21.04 11.31 -11.50
N TYR A 29 21.24 12.35 -10.71
CA TYR A 29 21.27 13.74 -11.18
C TYR A 29 22.62 14.36 -10.79
N GLU A 30 23.38 14.84 -11.77
CA GLU A 30 24.72 15.41 -11.57
C GLU A 30 25.66 14.51 -10.72
N GLY A 31 25.55 13.19 -10.93
CA GLY A 31 26.33 12.19 -10.21
C GLY A 31 25.80 11.83 -8.82
N ARG A 32 24.78 12.50 -8.30
CA ARG A 32 24.13 12.24 -7.01
C ARG A 32 22.95 11.30 -7.18
N LEU A 33 22.74 10.40 -6.22
CA LEU A 33 21.55 9.56 -6.17
C LEU A 33 20.45 10.31 -5.43
N MET A 34 19.32 10.51 -6.11
CA MET A 34 18.15 11.16 -5.56
C MET A 34 17.04 10.13 -5.37
N ALA A 35 16.24 10.31 -4.31
CA ALA A 35 15.01 9.58 -4.09
C ALA A 35 13.82 10.55 -4.22
N LEU A 36 12.78 10.13 -4.94
CA LEU A 36 11.49 10.79 -4.98
C LEU A 36 10.62 10.22 -3.85
N VAL A 37 10.30 11.05 -2.88
CA VAL A 37 9.53 10.70 -1.69
C VAL A 37 8.36 11.66 -1.49
N ARG A 38 7.40 11.24 -0.65
CA ARG A 38 6.38 12.14 -0.12
C ARG A 38 6.87 12.66 1.23
N ASP A 39 7.00 13.96 1.36
CA ASP A 39 7.49 14.61 2.58
C ASP A 39 6.41 14.74 3.67
N ASP A 40 6.74 15.36 4.81
CA ASP A 40 5.81 15.56 5.92
C ASP A 40 4.64 16.50 5.58
N HIS A 41 4.80 17.35 4.57
CA HIS A 41 3.75 18.21 4.02
C HIS A 41 2.91 17.52 2.95
N ARG A 42 3.12 16.22 2.74
CA ARG A 42 2.41 15.38 1.76
C ARG A 42 2.71 15.75 0.30
N LEU A 43 3.83 16.38 0.03
CA LEU A 43 4.24 16.78 -1.32
C LEU A 43 5.38 15.89 -1.86
N PRO A 44 5.45 15.70 -3.20
CA PRO A 44 6.59 15.04 -3.82
C PRO A 44 7.85 15.90 -3.67
N VAL A 45 8.93 15.28 -3.23
CA VAL A 45 10.25 15.92 -3.09
C VAL A 45 11.34 14.97 -3.59
N TRP A 46 12.24 15.49 -4.43
CA TRP A 46 13.51 14.84 -4.74
C TRP A 46 14.53 15.19 -3.66
N THR A 47 15.11 14.18 -3.02
CA THR A 47 16.08 14.36 -1.94
C THR A 47 17.31 13.48 -2.14
N GLU A 48 18.47 13.90 -1.66
CA GLU A 48 19.69 13.12 -1.78
C GLU A 48 19.62 11.89 -0.87
N LEU A 49 19.86 10.71 -1.46
CA LEU A 49 19.79 9.46 -0.71
C LEU A 49 20.84 9.39 0.41
N SER A 50 21.94 10.16 0.31
CA SER A 50 22.97 10.27 1.35
C SER A 50 22.48 10.85 2.68
N ASP A 51 21.34 11.55 2.69
CA ASP A 51 20.76 12.11 3.92
C ASP A 51 19.94 11.07 4.71
N PHE A 52 19.78 9.86 4.14
CA PHE A 52 18.91 8.82 4.66
C PHE A 52 19.65 7.48 4.82
N GLU A 53 19.17 6.67 5.76
CA GLU A 53 19.49 5.25 5.85
C GLU A 53 18.44 4.44 5.08
N VAL A 54 18.84 3.34 4.45
CA VAL A 54 17.90 2.45 3.75
C VAL A 54 17.41 1.38 4.73
N ASP A 55 16.15 1.48 5.15
CA ASP A 55 15.51 0.50 6.04
C ASP A 55 15.06 -0.75 5.27
N ASP A 56 14.54 -0.56 4.04
CA ASP A 56 14.14 -1.62 3.12
C ASP A 56 14.67 -1.32 1.71
N PRO A 57 15.59 -2.12 1.16
CA PRO A 57 16.18 -1.90 -0.15
C PRO A 57 15.35 -2.43 -1.33
N GLU A 58 14.22 -3.13 -1.10
CA GLU A 58 13.49 -3.78 -2.18
C GLU A 58 12.83 -2.78 -3.14
N LEU A 59 13.09 -2.91 -4.44
CA LEU A 59 12.41 -2.07 -5.44
C LEU A 59 11.05 -2.66 -5.78
N HIS A 60 10.06 -1.81 -6.03
CA HIS A 60 8.73 -2.28 -6.41
C HIS A 60 8.78 -2.93 -7.80
N ALA A 61 8.22 -4.14 -7.94
CA ALA A 61 8.33 -4.94 -9.17
C ALA A 61 7.73 -4.28 -10.43
N GLY A 62 6.83 -3.30 -10.24
CA GLY A 62 6.23 -2.53 -11.32
C GLY A 62 7.11 -1.39 -11.85
N TRP A 63 8.30 -1.16 -11.28
CA TRP A 63 9.15 -0.06 -11.70
C TRP A 63 9.71 -0.26 -13.12
N ARG A 64 9.79 0.86 -13.83
CA ARG A 64 10.50 1.01 -15.11
C ARG A 64 11.85 1.65 -14.84
N VAL A 65 12.76 1.47 -15.79
CA VAL A 65 14.08 2.05 -15.75
C VAL A 65 14.34 2.66 -17.12
N ASP A 66 14.77 3.92 -17.12
CA ASP A 66 15.38 4.57 -18.26
C ASP A 66 16.80 5.01 -17.89
N ALA A 67 17.72 4.75 -18.80
CA ALA A 67 19.11 5.12 -18.69
C ALA A 67 19.44 5.91 -19.96
N SER A 68 19.13 7.21 -19.93
CA SER A 68 19.58 8.14 -20.96
C SER A 68 21.11 8.12 -20.99
N LEU A 69 21.70 7.98 -22.19
CA LEU A 69 23.16 7.95 -22.33
C LEU A 69 23.75 9.25 -21.76
N PRO A 70 24.91 9.19 -21.05
CA PRO A 70 25.46 10.32 -20.29
C PRO A 70 25.83 11.56 -21.11
N ASP A 71 25.73 11.50 -22.44
CA ASP A 71 26.21 12.54 -23.35
C ASP A 71 25.17 13.65 -23.63
N GLU A 72 23.93 13.56 -23.14
CA GLU A 72 22.85 14.51 -23.50
C GLU A 72 22.13 15.22 -22.33
N GLY A 73 22.49 15.00 -21.06
CA GLY A 73 21.82 15.69 -19.95
C GLY A 73 22.40 15.51 -18.54
N ILE A 74 21.89 16.33 -17.61
CA ILE A 74 22.18 16.29 -16.15
C ILE A 74 21.51 15.10 -15.44
N LEU A 75 20.40 14.59 -15.99
CA LEU A 75 19.73 13.38 -15.56
C LEU A 75 20.35 12.18 -16.29
N GLN A 76 20.97 11.28 -15.52
CA GLN A 76 21.78 10.17 -16.05
C GLN A 76 21.05 8.82 -15.93
N PHE A 77 20.04 8.75 -15.07
CA PHE A 77 19.31 7.54 -14.74
C PHE A 77 17.99 7.93 -14.09
N LEU A 78 16.91 7.22 -14.44
CA LEU A 78 15.61 7.35 -13.80
C LEU A 78 14.96 5.97 -13.67
N ALA A 79 14.52 5.65 -12.46
CA ALA A 79 13.72 4.47 -12.18
C ALA A 79 12.54 4.83 -11.30
N GLY A 80 11.39 4.19 -11.52
CA GLY A 80 10.18 4.46 -10.76
C GLY A 80 8.93 3.93 -11.44
N TYR A 81 7.77 4.44 -11.04
CA TYR A 81 6.50 4.08 -11.68
C TYR A 81 6.46 4.51 -13.16
N ARG A 82 5.57 3.88 -13.92
CA ARG A 82 5.47 4.01 -15.37
C ARG A 82 5.42 5.46 -15.84
N GLU A 83 4.52 6.28 -15.28
CA GLU A 83 4.37 7.69 -15.67
C GLU A 83 5.63 8.51 -15.37
N LEU A 84 6.40 8.17 -14.33
CA LEU A 84 7.65 8.89 -14.05
C LEU A 84 8.69 8.68 -15.15
N VAL A 85 8.72 7.49 -15.75
CA VAL A 85 9.78 7.07 -16.67
C VAL A 85 9.38 7.24 -18.14
N GLU A 86 8.12 6.95 -18.48
CA GLU A 86 7.65 6.92 -19.87
C GLU A 86 7.02 8.26 -20.32
N ASP A 87 6.67 9.16 -19.39
CA ASP A 87 6.17 10.49 -19.69
C ASP A 87 7.28 11.53 -19.44
N SER A 88 7.82 12.07 -20.52
CA SER A 88 8.92 13.03 -20.47
C SER A 88 8.58 14.34 -19.76
N GLU A 89 7.30 14.71 -19.68
CA GLU A 89 6.88 15.95 -19.00
C GLU A 89 6.62 15.73 -17.51
N HIS A 90 6.35 14.49 -17.08
CA HIS A 90 5.93 14.19 -15.71
C HIS A 90 7.01 14.53 -14.68
N TYR A 91 8.29 14.28 -14.98
CA TYR A 91 9.39 14.60 -14.08
C TYR A 91 9.46 16.11 -13.78
N ASP A 92 9.42 16.94 -14.81
CA ASP A 92 9.48 18.40 -14.69
C ASP A 92 8.19 18.95 -14.07
N ALA A 93 7.03 18.41 -14.46
CA ALA A 93 5.74 18.78 -13.90
C ALA A 93 5.65 18.52 -12.38
N LEU A 94 6.35 17.51 -11.85
CA LEU A 94 6.47 17.31 -10.40
C LEU A 94 7.30 18.41 -9.72
N LEU A 95 8.40 18.86 -10.35
CA LEU A 95 9.22 19.96 -9.85
C LEU A 95 8.44 21.28 -9.84
N GLU A 96 7.64 21.50 -10.88
CA GLU A 96 6.77 22.68 -11.04
C GLU A 96 5.49 22.59 -10.19
N ARG A 97 5.24 21.44 -9.55
CA ARG A 97 4.04 21.15 -8.74
C ARG A 97 2.73 21.31 -9.52
N GLU A 98 2.75 20.88 -10.77
CA GLU A 98 1.57 20.90 -11.63
C GLU A 98 0.47 19.97 -11.08
N PRO A 99 -0.80 20.42 -10.98
CA PRO A 99 -1.86 19.65 -10.31
C PRO A 99 -2.07 18.23 -10.87
N GLY A 100 -1.92 18.06 -12.18
CA GLY A 100 -2.05 16.74 -12.82
C GLY A 100 -0.96 15.77 -12.39
N ALA A 101 0.29 16.24 -12.33
CA ALA A 101 1.42 15.43 -11.90
C ALA A 101 1.33 15.07 -10.41
N LEU A 102 0.89 16.01 -9.57
CA LEU A 102 0.65 15.78 -8.14
C LEU A 102 -0.42 14.71 -7.90
N ALA A 103 -1.51 14.73 -8.68
CA ALA A 103 -2.57 13.73 -8.57
C ALA A 103 -2.06 12.31 -8.91
N VAL A 104 -1.33 12.18 -10.02
CA VAL A 104 -0.70 10.91 -10.42
C VAL A 104 0.28 10.43 -9.35
N PHE A 105 1.12 11.32 -8.82
CA PHE A 105 2.05 10.98 -7.74
C PHE A 105 1.33 10.48 -6.48
N GLU A 106 0.28 11.17 -6.03
CA GLU A 106 -0.48 10.77 -4.85
C GLU A 106 -1.17 9.42 -5.05
N ASP A 107 -1.71 9.16 -6.23
CA ASP A 107 -2.33 7.87 -6.54
C ASP A 107 -1.28 6.74 -6.53
N ARG A 108 -0.09 6.96 -7.10
CA ARG A 108 1.02 6.00 -7.04
C ARG A 108 1.54 5.83 -5.62
N TRP A 109 1.60 6.90 -4.82
CA TRP A 109 1.97 6.81 -3.41
C TRP A 109 0.98 5.97 -2.62
N ARG A 110 -0.32 6.18 -2.82
CA ARG A 110 -1.37 5.41 -2.14
C ARG A 110 -1.33 3.94 -2.53
N GLU A 111 -1.12 3.66 -3.82
CA GLU A 111 -0.95 2.29 -4.31
C GLU A 111 0.23 1.58 -3.65
N ASN A 112 1.40 2.24 -3.54
CA ASN A 112 2.63 1.61 -3.09
C ASN A 112 2.85 1.64 -1.58
N HIS A 113 2.40 2.70 -0.90
CA HIS A 113 2.76 3.01 0.49
C HIS A 113 1.57 3.48 1.34
N GLY A 114 0.39 3.64 0.74
CA GLY A 114 -0.82 4.01 1.46
C GLY A 114 -1.30 2.89 2.41
N PRO A 115 -2.13 3.24 3.40
CA PRO A 115 -2.73 2.23 4.27
C PRO A 115 -3.63 1.29 3.45
N LEU A 116 -3.88 0.09 4.00
CA LEU A 116 -4.91 -0.82 3.47
C LEU A 116 -6.25 -0.08 3.35
N GLU A 117 -6.77 0.00 2.13
CA GLU A 117 -8.12 0.49 1.90
C GLU A 117 -9.14 -0.58 2.29
N LEU A 118 -10.09 -0.22 3.15
CA LEU A 118 -11.11 -1.12 3.68
C LEU A 118 -12.49 -0.77 3.12
N PRO A 119 -13.42 -1.74 3.02
CA PRO A 119 -14.82 -1.45 2.70
C PRO A 119 -15.44 -0.55 3.77
N ALA A 120 -16.46 0.22 3.40
CA ALA A 120 -17.21 0.99 4.39
C ALA A 120 -17.98 0.06 5.32
N THR A 121 -18.23 0.49 6.56
CA THR A 121 -19.06 -0.26 7.51
C THR A 121 -20.42 -0.64 6.92
N ASP A 122 -21.04 0.28 6.18
CA ASP A 122 -22.33 0.04 5.51
C ASP A 122 -22.25 -1.08 4.48
N ASP A 123 -21.10 -1.29 3.85
CA ASP A 123 -20.90 -2.39 2.90
C ASP A 123 -20.90 -3.74 3.63
N PHE A 124 -20.22 -3.84 4.78
CA PHE A 124 -20.26 -5.05 5.61
C PHE A 124 -21.68 -5.34 6.12
N MET A 125 -22.37 -4.30 6.60
CA MET A 125 -23.75 -4.44 7.08
C MET A 125 -24.70 -4.86 5.97
N SER A 126 -24.60 -4.27 4.78
CA SER A 126 -25.51 -4.56 3.67
C SER A 126 -25.30 -5.95 3.07
N ASN A 127 -24.06 -6.45 3.06
CA ASN A 127 -23.73 -7.73 2.41
C ASN A 127 -23.68 -8.92 3.37
N PHE A 128 -23.34 -8.68 4.64
CA PHE A 128 -23.13 -9.75 5.64
C PHE A 128 -23.91 -9.53 6.93
N GLY A 129 -24.56 -8.37 7.13
CA GLY A 129 -25.30 -8.08 8.36
C GLY A 129 -24.42 -7.94 9.60
N VAL A 130 -23.13 -7.67 9.42
CA VAL A 130 -22.15 -7.57 10.51
C VAL A 130 -21.39 -6.26 10.46
N GLU A 131 -21.07 -5.75 11.65
CA GLU A 131 -20.31 -4.53 11.82
C GLU A 131 -18.84 -4.86 12.13
N PRO A 132 -17.88 -4.27 11.40
CA PRO A 132 -16.47 -4.27 11.78
C PRO A 132 -16.26 -3.74 13.21
N THR A 133 -15.49 -4.45 14.01
CA THR A 133 -15.09 -3.99 15.34
C THR A 133 -13.62 -3.58 15.33
N ALA A 134 -13.29 -2.54 16.09
CA ALA A 134 -11.90 -2.23 16.38
C ALA A 134 -11.22 -3.43 17.06
N ALA A 135 -9.96 -3.69 16.73
CA ALA A 135 -9.17 -4.67 17.45
C ALA A 135 -8.84 -4.12 18.84
N ASP A 136 -8.85 -4.98 19.86
CA ASP A 136 -8.45 -4.62 21.22
C ASP A 136 -6.95 -4.25 21.22
N GLY A 137 -6.63 -2.96 21.12
CA GLY A 137 -5.27 -2.47 20.97
C GLY A 137 -5.09 -1.07 21.55
N GLY A 138 -4.51 -1.01 22.76
CA GLY A 138 -3.93 0.18 23.39
C GLY A 138 -4.91 1.27 23.84
N ASP A 139 -4.56 1.99 24.89
CA ASP A 139 -5.30 3.16 25.41
C ASP A 139 -5.37 4.35 24.42
N ASP A 140 -4.96 4.19 23.16
CA ASP A 140 -5.01 5.21 22.13
C ASP A 140 -6.26 5.03 21.23
N PRO A 141 -7.31 5.86 21.42
CA PRO A 141 -8.52 5.80 20.62
C PRO A 141 -8.29 6.12 19.13
N HIS A 142 -7.13 6.64 18.74
CA HIS A 142 -6.77 6.89 17.34
C HIS A 142 -6.14 5.66 16.65
N ASP A 143 -5.44 4.78 17.36
CA ASP A 143 -4.83 3.55 16.79
C ASP A 143 -5.88 2.45 16.53
N SER A 144 -6.94 2.42 17.34
CA SER A 144 -8.00 1.40 17.26
C SER A 144 -8.82 1.37 15.96
N ARG A 145 -8.83 2.44 15.16
CA ARG A 145 -9.53 2.46 13.85
C ARG A 145 -8.71 1.83 12.73
N GLU A 146 -7.40 1.80 12.92
CA GLU A 146 -6.44 1.32 11.95
C GLU A 146 -6.21 -0.19 12.06
N ARG A 147 -6.60 -0.79 13.20
CA ARG A 147 -6.67 -2.24 13.39
C ARG A 147 -8.10 -2.68 13.66
N GLY A 148 -8.58 -3.68 12.93
CA GLY A 148 -9.96 -4.12 13.08
C GLY A 148 -10.16 -5.61 12.83
N ARG A 149 -11.37 -6.07 13.14
CA ARG A 149 -11.81 -7.43 12.89
C ARG A 149 -13.29 -7.47 12.52
N VAL A 150 -13.66 -8.45 11.71
CA VAL A 150 -15.06 -8.80 11.49
C VAL A 150 -15.21 -10.31 11.54
N PHE A 151 -16.33 -10.79 12.08
CA PHE A 151 -16.70 -12.19 12.09
C PHE A 151 -17.96 -12.38 11.26
N ILE A 152 -17.93 -13.31 10.33
CA ILE A 152 -19.01 -13.55 9.36
C ILE A 152 -19.37 -15.02 9.44
N GLU A 153 -20.63 -15.28 9.76
CA GLU A 153 -21.18 -16.63 9.73
C GLU A 153 -21.48 -17.02 8.27
N GLY A 154 -20.94 -18.16 7.86
CA GLY A 154 -21.25 -18.80 6.59
C GLY A 154 -22.35 -19.85 6.73
N SER A 155 -22.52 -20.66 5.68
CA SER A 155 -23.42 -21.80 5.68
C SER A 155 -22.84 -23.00 6.45
N ASP A 156 -23.71 -23.92 6.85
CA ASP A 156 -23.33 -25.25 7.39
C ASP A 156 -22.34 -25.22 8.56
N GLY A 157 -22.46 -24.21 9.43
CA GLY A 157 -21.61 -24.07 10.62
C GLY A 157 -20.20 -23.57 10.32
N HIS A 158 -19.94 -23.11 9.10
CA HIS A 158 -18.72 -22.42 8.78
C HIS A 158 -18.75 -20.95 9.20
N ALA A 159 -17.58 -20.38 9.51
CA ALA A 159 -17.44 -18.95 9.72
C ALA A 159 -16.06 -18.45 9.30
N VAL A 160 -15.98 -17.15 9.04
CA VAL A 160 -14.75 -16.43 8.69
C VAL A 160 -14.54 -15.28 9.65
N ALA A 161 -13.36 -15.23 10.26
CA ALA A 161 -12.87 -14.08 10.98
C ALA A 161 -11.80 -13.37 10.15
N LEU A 162 -12.04 -12.12 9.75
CA LEU A 162 -11.02 -11.26 9.18
C LEU A 162 -10.44 -10.38 10.27
N LYS A 163 -9.12 -10.17 10.25
CA LYS A 163 -8.40 -9.20 11.07
C LYS A 163 -7.46 -8.41 10.18
N TRP A 164 -7.33 -7.11 10.41
CA TRP A 164 -6.43 -6.27 9.63
C TRP A 164 -5.65 -5.31 10.52
N ASP A 165 -4.49 -4.91 9.99
CA ASP A 165 -3.69 -3.78 10.43
C ASP A 165 -3.44 -2.93 9.19
N ALA A 166 -4.18 -1.83 9.06
CA ALA A 166 -4.20 -1.02 7.86
C ALA A 166 -2.89 -0.25 7.61
N PRO A 167 -2.24 0.35 8.62
CA PRO A 167 -0.91 0.94 8.48
C PRO A 167 0.13 -0.08 8.06
N ALA A 168 0.10 -1.29 8.65
CA ALA A 168 1.02 -2.36 8.31
C ALA A 168 0.65 -3.07 7.00
N ARG A 169 -0.52 -2.78 6.40
CA ARG A 169 -1.04 -3.44 5.19
C ARG A 169 -1.15 -4.95 5.32
N ARG A 170 -1.53 -5.41 6.51
CA ARG A 170 -1.65 -6.84 6.83
C ARG A 170 -3.11 -7.21 6.98
N LEU A 171 -3.50 -8.27 6.31
CA LEU A 171 -4.80 -8.91 6.49
C LEU A 171 -4.57 -10.37 6.91
N ALA A 172 -5.34 -10.84 7.87
CA ALA A 172 -5.39 -12.24 8.27
C ALA A 172 -6.84 -12.73 8.19
N CYS A 173 -7.01 -13.96 7.74
CA CYS A 173 -8.29 -14.64 7.61
C CYS A 173 -8.21 -15.98 8.32
N THR A 174 -9.07 -16.19 9.31
CA THR A 174 -9.24 -17.47 9.99
C THR A 174 -10.59 -18.06 9.59
N TRP A 175 -10.58 -19.28 9.06
CA TRP A 175 -11.77 -20.05 8.73
C TRP A 175 -12.00 -21.12 9.79
N THR A 176 -13.21 -21.17 10.35
CA THR A 176 -13.67 -22.22 11.26
C THR A 176 -14.87 -23.02 10.73
N HIS A 177 -15.06 -24.24 11.24
CA HIS A 177 -16.26 -25.06 11.08
C HIS A 177 -16.64 -25.63 12.46
N GLY A 178 -17.73 -25.13 13.02
CA GLY A 178 -18.00 -25.26 14.46
C GLY A 178 -16.82 -24.71 15.27
N ASP A 179 -16.33 -25.50 16.23
CA ASP A 179 -15.23 -25.11 17.12
C ASP A 179 -13.82 -25.38 16.55
N ARG A 180 -13.72 -25.83 15.29
CA ARG A 180 -12.44 -26.20 14.68
C ARG A 180 -11.99 -25.19 13.65
N THR A 181 -10.75 -24.73 13.78
CA THR A 181 -10.06 -23.99 12.71
C THR A 181 -9.77 -24.92 11.53
N VAL A 182 -10.26 -24.55 10.36
CA VAL A 182 -10.06 -25.26 9.08
C VAL A 182 -8.84 -24.71 8.35
N ALA A 183 -8.69 -23.39 8.33
CA ALA A 183 -7.58 -22.71 7.66
C ALA A 183 -7.24 -21.37 8.32
N GLU A 184 -5.97 -20.98 8.20
CA GLU A 184 -5.49 -19.65 8.55
C GLU A 184 -4.65 -19.12 7.40
N LEU A 185 -5.02 -17.95 6.91
CA LEU A 185 -4.39 -17.29 5.77
C LEU A 185 -3.90 -15.92 6.21
N THR A 186 -2.70 -15.56 5.79
CA THR A 186 -2.13 -14.24 6.00
C THR A 186 -1.77 -13.65 4.65
N PHE A 187 -2.18 -12.40 4.45
CA PHE A 187 -1.93 -11.62 3.26
C PHE A 187 -1.06 -10.43 3.67
N PRO A 188 0.28 -10.54 3.54
CA PRO A 188 1.14 -9.37 3.64
C PRO A 188 0.87 -8.43 2.45
N ASP A 189 1.28 -7.17 2.57
CA ASP A 189 1.33 -6.21 1.46
C ASP A 189 -0.03 -5.97 0.77
N THR A 190 -1.11 -6.01 1.54
CA THR A 190 -2.48 -5.81 1.02
C THR A 190 -2.74 -4.32 0.78
N SER A 191 -3.12 -3.94 -0.45
CA SER A 191 -3.50 -2.55 -0.78
C SER A 191 -4.96 -2.26 -0.49
N ARG A 192 -5.84 -3.20 -0.81
CA ARG A 192 -7.28 -2.99 -0.72
C ARG A 192 -8.00 -4.29 -0.38
N LEU A 193 -8.97 -4.19 0.50
CA LEU A 193 -10.00 -5.19 0.71
C LEU A 193 -11.31 -4.62 0.15
N SER A 194 -12.00 -5.36 -0.72
CA SER A 194 -13.32 -4.98 -1.22
C SER A 194 -14.31 -6.14 -1.06
N ILE A 195 -15.58 -5.78 -0.88
CA ILE A 195 -16.67 -6.77 -0.82
C ILE A 195 -17.19 -6.96 -2.23
N ARG A 196 -17.32 -8.22 -2.64
CA ARG A 196 -18.02 -8.60 -3.86
C ARG A 196 -19.20 -9.48 -3.46
N ALA A 197 -20.39 -9.09 -3.88
CA ALA A 197 -21.61 -9.84 -3.65
C ALA A 197 -22.48 -9.87 -4.89
N SER A 198 -23.09 -11.02 -5.14
CA SER A 198 -24.08 -11.25 -6.19
C SER A 198 -25.18 -12.16 -5.63
N ALA A 199 -26.18 -12.47 -6.45
CA ALA A 199 -27.18 -13.46 -6.09
C ALA A 199 -26.60 -14.88 -5.89
N GLU A 200 -25.42 -15.16 -6.46
CA GLU A 200 -24.82 -16.50 -6.48
C GLU A 200 -23.68 -16.67 -5.48
N ALA A 201 -22.97 -15.60 -5.11
CA ALA A 201 -21.83 -15.68 -4.20
C ALA A 201 -21.58 -14.34 -3.49
N SER A 202 -21.03 -14.41 -2.28
CA SER A 202 -20.52 -13.24 -1.56
C SER A 202 -19.20 -13.54 -0.86
N GLY A 203 -18.37 -12.52 -0.68
CA GLY A 203 -17.02 -12.66 -0.16
C GLY A 203 -16.16 -11.41 -0.36
N PHE A 204 -14.84 -11.62 -0.40
CA PHE A 204 -13.84 -10.55 -0.41
C PHE A 204 -12.83 -10.68 -1.53
N ASP A 205 -12.58 -9.58 -2.22
CA ASP A 205 -11.39 -9.42 -3.04
C ASP A 205 -10.27 -8.80 -2.20
N VAL A 206 -9.16 -9.51 -2.10
CA VAL A 206 -7.93 -9.07 -1.45
C VAL A 206 -6.95 -8.64 -2.52
N HIS A 207 -6.73 -7.34 -2.67
CA HIS A 207 -5.81 -6.77 -3.63
C HIS A 207 -4.41 -6.66 -3.02
N HIS A 208 -3.41 -7.18 -3.73
CA HIS A 208 -2.01 -7.21 -3.29
C HIS A 208 -1.21 -6.08 -3.94
N THR A 209 -0.17 -5.62 -3.26
CA THR A 209 0.86 -4.77 -3.86
C THR A 209 2.07 -5.56 -4.31
N GLY A 210 2.82 -4.99 -5.25
CA GLY A 210 4.18 -5.44 -5.55
C GLY A 210 4.36 -6.82 -6.19
N THR A 211 3.34 -7.68 -6.21
CA THR A 211 3.48 -9.06 -6.70
C THR A 211 3.12 -9.15 -8.19
N PRO A 212 4.10 -9.30 -9.10
CA PRO A 212 3.80 -9.49 -10.52
C PRO A 212 3.07 -10.83 -10.72
N GLY A 213 1.85 -10.77 -11.26
CA GLY A 213 1.05 -11.94 -11.63
C GLY A 213 -0.03 -12.38 -10.62
N ARG A 214 -0.05 -11.86 -9.39
CA ARG A 214 -1.12 -12.10 -8.41
C ARG A 214 -1.68 -10.77 -7.93
N ARG A 215 -2.75 -10.31 -8.60
CA ARG A 215 -3.32 -8.98 -8.32
C ARG A 215 -4.45 -9.05 -7.31
N VAL A 216 -5.22 -10.15 -7.31
CA VAL A 216 -6.39 -10.30 -6.46
C VAL A 216 -6.50 -11.74 -5.95
N THR A 217 -6.75 -11.92 -4.65
CA THR A 217 -7.21 -13.20 -4.09
C THR A 217 -8.66 -13.06 -3.69
N TRP A 218 -9.51 -13.92 -4.25
CA TRP A 218 -10.94 -14.02 -3.92
C TRP A 218 -11.14 -14.97 -2.75
N ILE A 219 -11.78 -14.50 -1.68
CA ILE A 219 -12.23 -15.29 -0.53
C ILE A 219 -13.76 -15.32 -0.57
N GLN A 220 -14.33 -16.39 -1.12
CA GLN A 220 -15.76 -16.61 -1.11
C GLN A 220 -16.22 -17.08 0.27
N VAL A 221 -17.28 -16.50 0.82
CA VAL A 221 -17.89 -16.89 2.11
C VAL A 221 -19.19 -17.66 1.91
N TYR A 222 -19.98 -17.27 0.92
CA TYR A 222 -21.26 -17.90 0.57
C TYR A 222 -21.29 -18.28 -0.92
N PRO A 223 -21.94 -19.39 -1.32
CA PRO A 223 -22.68 -20.36 -0.50
C PRO A 223 -21.80 -21.44 0.12
N TYR A 224 -20.53 -21.46 -0.24
CA TYR A 224 -19.49 -22.28 0.35
C TYR A 224 -18.21 -21.47 0.41
N LEU A 225 -17.33 -21.87 1.32
CA LEU A 225 -16.04 -21.23 1.48
C LEU A 225 -15.05 -21.74 0.45
N SER A 226 -14.39 -20.82 -0.24
CA SER A 226 -13.31 -21.11 -1.16
C SER A 226 -12.36 -19.93 -1.29
N VAL A 227 -11.12 -20.23 -1.67
CA VAL A 227 -10.11 -19.21 -1.95
C VAL A 227 -9.52 -19.48 -3.33
N ALA A 228 -9.46 -18.44 -4.15
CA ALA A 228 -8.95 -18.51 -5.51
C ALA A 228 -8.10 -17.28 -5.82
N ASP A 229 -7.03 -17.47 -6.57
CA ASP A 229 -6.25 -16.36 -7.12
C ASP A 229 -6.79 -15.99 -8.50
N LEU A 230 -7.03 -14.69 -8.72
CA LEU A 230 -7.61 -14.12 -9.93
C LEU A 230 -6.59 -13.27 -10.70
#